data_AF-A0A9Q0DTQ7-F1
#
_entry.id   AF-A0A9Q0DTQ7-F1
#
_cell.length_a   1.000
_cell.length_b   1.000
_cell.length_c   1.000
_cell.angle_alpha   90.00
_cell.angle_beta   90.00
_cell.angle_gamma   90.00
#
_symmetry.space_group_name_H-M   'P 1'
#
loop_
_entity.id
_entity.type
_entity.pdbx_description
1 polymer ?
#
loop_
_entity_poly.entity_id
_entity_poly.type
_entity_poly.pdbx_seq_one_letter_code
_entity_poly.pdbx_strand_id
1 'polypeptide(L)'
;MVASVRDSNLRHALCFAHSLNLVVKKSLDVTPGLEDLRTRARKVVTFFKTSTTAKEKLREVQEQMKRPVMKLIQEVDTRWNSTFLMLQRLFKERQSVGAAVAMLKTDVRPPSSEDYETTAACLQLLAPFYQATVELSEEKRVLGSKVIPMTKMLMLYLHDTKGKIGHNTATLLGQNLVSVMQKRFDTTENQTALTLSTLLDPRLKTIGFYNQVQAQTSIKRLTAQCSQLMRCTPPDTLTEEQPSTSAQPAPENPSSTYLWDKLDRDASEARRARNATADATVEVQQYLTDPPLDRSEDPLVYGLKPHNVYPHLFQLAKQFLCTPASSVPCERMFSKCGEVVSKKRNRINPKTVERIMYLNKNL
;
A
#
# COMPACT_ATOMS: atom_id res chain seq x y z
N MET A 1 -4.48 4.71 -19.47
CA MET A 1 -4.69 3.51 -18.62
C MET A 1 -6.11 3.48 -18.05
N VAL A 2 -6.55 4.46 -17.24
CA VAL A 2 -7.93 4.48 -16.70
C VAL A 2 -9.02 4.55 -17.78
N ALA A 3 -8.83 5.36 -18.84
CA ALA A 3 -9.76 5.41 -19.97
C ALA A 3 -9.85 4.07 -20.71
N SER A 4 -8.70 3.46 -21.04
CA SER A 4 -8.62 2.16 -21.72
C SER A 4 -9.24 1.01 -20.91
N VAL A 5 -9.15 1.05 -19.57
CA VAL A 5 -9.80 0.06 -18.68
C VAL A 5 -11.32 0.19 -18.70
N ARG A 6 -11.85 1.42 -18.79
CA ARG A 6 -13.29 1.66 -18.95
C ARG A 6 -13.79 1.17 -20.30
N ASP A 7 -13.03 1.37 -21.37
CA ASP A 7 -13.37 0.90 -22.71
C ASP A 7 -13.32 -0.63 -22.82
N SER A 8 -12.56 -1.30 -21.93
CA SER A 8 -12.37 -2.76 -21.93
C SER A 8 -13.23 -3.51 -20.89
N ASN A 9 -14.13 -2.82 -20.16
CA ASN A 9 -14.94 -3.42 -19.08
C ASN A 9 -14.14 -4.21 -18.01
N LEU A 10 -12.88 -3.84 -17.78
CA LEU A 10 -12.04 -4.48 -16.78
C LEU A 10 -12.24 -3.86 -15.40
N ARG A 11 -12.19 -4.68 -14.34
CA ARG A 11 -12.28 -4.20 -12.96
C ARG A 11 -11.07 -3.31 -12.63
N HIS A 12 -11.33 -2.08 -12.21
CA HIS A 12 -10.30 -1.11 -11.84
C HIS A 12 -10.13 -1.04 -10.32
N ALA A 13 -8.94 -1.35 -9.82
CA ALA A 13 -8.57 -1.12 -8.43
C ALA A 13 -7.87 0.23 -8.27
N LEU A 14 -8.12 0.92 -7.15
CA LEU A 14 -7.47 2.20 -6.86
C LEU A 14 -6.01 1.97 -6.47
N CYS A 15 -5.10 2.76 -7.06
CA CYS A 15 -3.72 2.83 -6.56
C CYS A 15 -3.71 3.55 -5.21
N PHE A 16 -3.35 2.83 -4.15
CA PHE A 16 -3.43 3.38 -2.79
C PHE A 16 -2.44 4.54 -2.59
N ALA A 17 -1.21 4.42 -3.09
CA ALA A 17 -0.21 5.50 -3.01
C ALA A 17 -0.68 6.78 -3.72
N HIS A 18 -1.31 6.63 -4.90
CA HIS A 18 -1.89 7.76 -5.61
C HIS A 18 -3.09 8.36 -4.86
N SER A 19 -3.96 7.52 -4.33
CA SER A 19 -5.09 7.94 -3.50
C SER A 19 -4.63 8.71 -2.25
N LEU A 20 -3.61 8.23 -1.56
CA LEU A 20 -3.04 8.89 -0.38
C LEU A 20 -2.42 10.24 -0.75
N ASN A 21 -1.72 10.33 -1.88
CA ASN A 21 -1.23 11.61 -2.41
C ASN A 21 -2.39 12.59 -2.68
N LEU A 22 -3.50 12.12 -3.22
CA LEU A 22 -4.68 12.97 -3.46
C LEU A 22 -5.37 13.40 -2.16
N VAL A 23 -5.40 12.54 -1.14
CA VAL A 23 -5.89 12.91 0.20
C VAL A 23 -5.09 14.10 0.70
N VAL A 24 -3.76 13.95 0.80
CA VAL A 24 -2.93 14.97 1.42
C VAL A 24 -2.96 16.28 0.63
N LYS A 25 -2.84 16.22 -0.71
CA LYS A 25 -2.92 17.43 -1.55
C LYS A 25 -4.23 18.17 -1.36
N LYS A 26 -5.36 17.47 -1.49
CA LYS A 26 -6.67 18.10 -1.35
C LYS A 26 -6.85 18.72 0.04
N SER A 27 -6.37 18.05 1.08
CA SER A 27 -6.43 18.59 2.44
C SER A 27 -5.52 19.80 2.63
N LEU A 28 -4.33 19.83 2.03
CA LEU A 28 -3.45 21.00 2.03
C LEU A 28 -4.08 22.18 1.31
N ASP A 29 -4.59 21.96 0.09
CA ASP A 29 -5.12 23.02 -0.78
C ASP A 29 -6.39 23.67 -0.21
N VAL A 30 -7.21 22.90 0.53
CA VAL A 30 -8.44 23.42 1.18
C VAL A 30 -8.15 24.08 2.53
N THR A 31 -6.96 23.88 3.12
CA THR A 31 -6.63 24.47 4.42
C THR A 31 -6.11 25.91 4.24
N PRO A 32 -6.81 26.93 4.76
CA PRO A 32 -6.40 28.33 4.66
C PRO A 32 -5.00 28.58 5.22
N GLY A 33 -4.26 29.48 4.59
CA GLY A 33 -2.91 29.90 5.00
C GLY A 33 -1.79 28.95 4.61
N LEU A 34 -2.06 27.67 4.34
CA LEU A 34 -1.01 26.72 3.94
C LEU A 34 -0.45 26.98 2.55
N GLU A 35 -1.25 27.46 1.60
CA GLU A 35 -0.73 27.77 0.27
C GLU A 35 0.20 28.99 0.28
N ASP A 36 -0.12 30.00 1.09
CA ASP A 36 0.74 31.17 1.27
C ASP A 36 2.06 30.79 1.95
N LEU A 37 1.99 29.95 2.99
CA LEU A 37 3.18 29.38 3.66
C LEU A 37 4.06 28.60 2.67
N ARG A 38 3.45 27.71 1.86
CA ARG A 38 4.16 26.95 0.82
C ARG A 38 4.79 27.88 -0.21
N THR A 39 4.09 28.92 -0.62
CA THR A 39 4.60 29.93 -1.56
C THR A 39 5.81 30.66 -1.00
N ARG A 40 5.77 31.10 0.27
CA ARG A 40 6.93 31.71 0.94
C ARG A 40 8.10 30.74 1.03
N ALA A 41 7.85 29.50 1.46
CA ALA A 41 8.87 28.46 1.53
C ALA A 41 9.53 28.19 0.17
N ARG A 42 8.73 28.07 -0.90
CA ARG A 42 9.23 27.92 -2.28
C ARG A 42 10.12 29.08 -2.71
N LYS A 43 9.74 30.33 -2.42
CA LYS A 43 10.55 31.52 -2.77
C LYS A 43 11.94 31.45 -2.15
N VAL A 44 12.02 31.11 -0.86
CA VAL A 44 13.30 30.98 -0.15
C VAL A 44 14.13 29.85 -0.72
N VAL A 45 13.55 28.67 -0.89
CA VAL A 45 14.26 27.51 -1.44
C VAL A 45 14.76 27.78 -2.86
N THR A 46 13.93 28.39 -3.71
CA THR A 46 14.31 28.76 -5.08
C THR A 46 15.49 29.71 -5.08
N PHE A 47 15.51 30.74 -4.23
CA PHE A 47 16.63 31.68 -4.12
C PHE A 47 17.96 30.99 -3.82
N PHE A 48 17.99 30.12 -2.80
CA PHE A 48 19.18 29.32 -2.49
C PHE A 48 19.48 28.26 -3.54
N LYS A 49 18.52 27.84 -4.37
CA LYS A 49 18.77 26.86 -5.44
C LYS A 49 19.28 27.50 -6.72
N THR A 50 18.94 28.74 -7.01
CA THR A 50 19.36 29.45 -8.24
C THR A 50 20.65 30.24 -8.05
N SER A 51 20.84 30.92 -6.91
CA SER A 51 22.02 31.75 -6.67
C SER A 51 23.21 30.92 -6.16
N THR A 52 24.34 30.96 -6.87
CA THR A 52 25.60 30.34 -6.43
C THR A 52 26.14 30.98 -5.17
N THR A 53 26.10 32.32 -5.08
CA THR A 53 26.50 33.09 -3.90
C THR A 53 25.67 32.71 -2.68
N ALA A 54 24.34 32.56 -2.84
CA ALA A 54 23.47 32.18 -1.74
C ALA A 54 23.75 30.75 -1.25
N LYS A 55 24.05 29.81 -2.17
CA LYS A 55 24.45 28.44 -1.81
C LYS A 55 25.72 28.43 -0.98
N GLU A 56 26.76 29.11 -1.45
CA GLU A 56 28.04 29.12 -0.75
C GLU A 56 27.88 29.79 0.62
N LYS A 57 27.13 30.89 0.69
CA LYS A 57 26.85 31.53 1.97
C LYS A 57 26.10 30.62 2.94
N LEU A 58 25.08 29.89 2.49
CA LEU A 58 24.37 28.93 3.33
C LEU A 58 25.32 27.85 3.85
N ARG A 59 26.21 27.35 2.99
CA ARG A 59 27.23 26.37 3.36
C ARG A 59 28.20 26.92 4.40
N GLU A 60 28.76 28.11 4.18
CA GLU A 60 29.65 28.78 5.14
C GLU A 60 28.97 28.93 6.51
N VAL A 61 27.71 29.37 6.53
CA VAL A 61 26.94 29.53 7.76
C VAL A 61 26.70 28.18 8.45
N GLN A 62 26.38 27.13 7.69
CA GLN A 62 26.24 25.77 8.24
C GLN A 62 27.54 25.28 8.88
N GLU A 63 28.68 25.50 8.21
CA GLU A 63 30.01 25.13 8.72
C GLU A 63 30.38 25.92 9.98
N GLN A 64 30.14 27.24 10.00
CA GLN A 64 30.37 28.11 11.16
C GLN A 64 29.51 27.70 12.37
N MET A 65 28.27 27.29 12.12
CA MET A 65 27.36 26.78 13.15
C MET A 65 27.65 25.32 13.55
N LYS A 66 28.68 24.68 12.97
CA LYS A 66 29.03 23.26 13.19
C LYS A 66 27.87 22.30 12.89
N ARG A 67 27.08 22.61 11.85
CA ARG A 67 25.95 21.79 11.39
C ARG A 67 26.34 21.02 10.13
N PRO A 68 25.68 19.87 9.85
CA PRO A 68 25.88 19.17 8.58
C PRO A 68 25.53 20.06 7.39
N VAL A 69 26.43 20.14 6.41
CA VAL A 69 26.20 20.90 5.17
C VAL A 69 25.11 20.19 4.36
N MET A 70 23.96 20.85 4.23
CA MET A 70 22.75 20.25 3.66
C MET A 70 22.13 21.19 2.65
N LYS A 71 21.84 20.66 1.45
CA LYS A 71 21.13 21.40 0.40
C LYS A 71 19.63 21.47 0.73
N LEU A 72 19.01 22.60 0.40
CA LEU A 72 17.56 22.75 0.46
C LEU A 72 16.87 21.92 -0.63
N ILE A 73 15.66 21.46 -0.36
CA ILE A 73 14.89 20.57 -1.24
C ILE A 73 13.75 21.38 -1.86
N GLN A 74 13.70 21.43 -3.19
CA GLN A 74 12.62 22.11 -3.92
C GLN A 74 11.35 21.24 -3.95
N GLU A 75 10.20 21.88 -3.73
CA GLU A 75 8.90 21.28 -4.00
C GLU A 75 8.73 20.97 -5.49
N VAL A 76 8.15 19.81 -5.79
CA VAL A 76 7.75 19.37 -7.11
C VAL A 76 6.26 19.05 -7.06
N ASP A 77 5.46 19.90 -7.71
CA ASP A 77 3.99 19.91 -7.59
C ASP A 77 3.32 18.57 -7.86
N THR A 78 3.96 17.65 -8.59
CA THR A 78 3.38 16.35 -8.92
C THR A 78 3.26 15.42 -7.71
N ARG A 79 4.08 15.56 -6.66
CA ARG A 79 4.07 14.65 -5.50
C ARG A 79 4.16 15.40 -4.18
N TRP A 80 3.19 15.17 -3.30
CA TRP A 80 3.11 15.81 -1.98
C TRP A 80 4.32 15.49 -1.07
N ASN A 81 4.99 14.35 -1.29
CA ASN A 81 6.23 13.99 -0.61
C ASN A 81 7.29 15.09 -0.71
N SER A 82 7.36 15.79 -1.85
CA SER A 82 8.31 16.88 -2.05
C SER A 82 7.96 18.11 -1.20
N THR A 83 6.66 18.41 -1.03
CA THR A 83 6.15 19.45 -0.12
C THR A 83 6.57 19.13 1.32
N PHE A 84 6.35 17.89 1.77
CA PHE A 84 6.76 17.45 3.11
C PHE A 84 8.27 17.58 3.32
N LEU A 85 9.08 17.09 2.37
CA LEU A 85 10.54 17.15 2.45
C LEU A 85 11.08 18.59 2.40
N MET A 86 10.49 19.46 1.57
CA MET A 86 10.85 20.88 1.51
C MET A 86 10.61 21.55 2.87
N LEU A 87 9.38 21.43 3.40
CA LEU A 87 9.00 22.04 4.67
C LEU A 87 9.84 21.48 5.83
N GLN A 88 10.04 20.16 5.89
CA GLN A 88 10.88 19.53 6.90
C GLN A 88 12.33 20.01 6.84
N ARG A 89 12.92 20.09 5.63
CA ARG A 89 14.29 20.57 5.45
C ARG A 89 14.42 22.03 5.86
N LEU A 90 13.47 22.87 5.43
CA LEU A 90 13.47 24.30 5.75
C LEU A 90 13.30 24.54 7.25
N PHE A 91 12.48 23.75 7.93
CA PHE A 91 12.31 23.81 9.39
C PHE A 91 13.59 23.40 10.14
N LYS A 92 14.25 22.32 9.69
CA LYS A 92 15.52 21.85 10.27
C LYS A 92 16.66 22.86 10.09
N GLU A 93 16.71 23.53 8.94
CA GLU A 93 17.73 24.52 8.60
C GLU A 93 17.34 25.97 8.92
N ARG A 94 16.26 26.21 9.68
CA ARG A 94 15.71 27.56 9.92
C ARG A 94 16.73 28.57 10.46
N GLN A 95 17.64 28.12 11.34
CA GLN A 95 18.69 28.96 11.90
C GLN A 95 19.75 29.33 10.85
N SER A 96 20.25 28.32 10.12
CA SER A 96 21.23 28.50 9.05
C SER A 96 20.69 29.40 7.93
N VAL A 97 19.44 29.17 7.52
CA VAL A 97 18.75 29.94 6.48
C VAL A 97 18.51 31.37 6.94
N GLY A 98 18.01 31.59 8.16
CA GLY A 98 17.78 32.93 8.70
C GLY A 98 19.06 33.76 8.77
N ALA A 99 20.15 33.16 9.27
CA ALA A 99 21.46 33.82 9.33
C ALA A 99 22.03 34.11 7.93
N ALA A 100 21.98 33.15 7.00
CA ALA A 100 22.46 33.35 5.65
C ALA A 100 21.70 34.47 4.91
N VAL A 101 20.36 34.53 5.04
CA VAL A 101 19.55 35.59 4.46
C VAL A 101 19.91 36.96 5.06
N ALA A 102 20.08 37.04 6.38
CA ALA A 102 20.48 38.28 7.05
C ALA A 102 21.84 38.81 6.57
N MET A 103 22.80 37.91 6.30
CA MET A 103 24.12 38.28 5.77
C MET A 103 24.12 38.67 4.29
N LEU A 104 23.19 38.13 3.49
CA LEU A 104 23.12 38.37 2.04
C LEU A 104 22.42 39.69 1.67
N LYS A 105 21.81 40.40 2.62
CA LYS A 105 21.06 41.66 2.40
C LYS A 105 20.11 41.58 1.20
N THR A 106 19.37 40.48 1.09
CA THR A 106 18.42 40.20 0.00
C THR A 106 17.00 40.61 0.37
N ASP A 107 16.17 40.92 -0.64
CA ASP A 107 14.73 41.15 -0.47
C ASP A 107 13.94 39.88 -0.13
N VAL A 108 14.56 38.70 -0.25
CA VAL A 108 13.94 37.43 0.10
C VAL A 108 13.78 37.35 1.61
N ARG A 109 12.54 37.41 2.09
CA ARG A 109 12.21 37.26 3.51
C ARG A 109 12.17 35.77 3.90
N PRO A 110 12.84 35.36 4.99
CA PRO A 110 12.69 34.02 5.52
C PRO A 110 11.27 33.83 6.10
N PRO A 111 10.79 32.59 6.27
CA PRO A 111 9.56 32.33 7.01
C PRO A 111 9.61 32.93 8.42
N SER A 112 8.47 33.44 8.90
CA SER A 112 8.35 34.01 10.25
C SER A 112 8.41 32.93 11.36
N SER A 113 8.46 33.33 12.63
CA SER A 113 8.34 32.37 13.76
C SER A 113 7.02 31.60 13.68
N GLU A 114 5.92 32.32 13.44
CA GLU A 114 4.58 31.74 13.27
C GLU A 114 4.52 30.76 12.08
N ASP A 115 5.20 31.07 10.97
CA ASP A 115 5.32 30.16 9.83
C ASP A 115 6.03 28.85 10.23
N TYR A 116 7.09 28.94 11.04
CA TYR A 116 7.82 27.76 11.51
C TYR A 116 7.02 26.96 12.54
N GLU A 117 6.25 27.60 13.41
CA GLU A 117 5.33 26.96 14.35
C GLU A 117 4.20 26.23 13.61
N THR A 118 3.58 26.89 12.62
CA THR A 118 2.59 26.29 11.72
C THR A 118 3.20 25.08 11.01
N THR A 119 4.42 25.24 10.47
CA THR A 119 5.13 24.17 9.76
C THR A 119 5.40 22.98 10.68
N ALA A 120 5.86 23.20 11.91
CA ALA A 120 6.12 22.14 12.87
C ALA A 120 4.86 21.33 13.19
N ALA A 121 3.76 22.03 13.48
CA ALA A 121 2.48 21.41 13.79
C ALA A 121 1.91 20.61 12.60
N CYS A 122 2.00 21.14 11.38
CA CYS A 122 1.57 20.43 10.18
C CYS A 122 2.46 19.23 9.85
N LEU A 123 3.79 19.36 10.02
CA LEU A 123 4.72 18.24 9.79
C LEU A 123 4.48 17.09 10.76
N GLN A 124 4.12 17.37 12.02
CA GLN A 124 3.74 16.35 12.98
C GLN A 124 2.57 15.51 12.44
N LEU A 125 1.50 16.16 11.97
CA LEU A 125 0.33 15.50 11.39
C LEU A 125 0.63 14.72 10.11
N LEU A 126 1.48 15.26 9.25
CA LEU A 126 1.77 14.70 7.92
C LEU A 126 2.82 13.59 7.95
N ALA A 127 3.59 13.46 9.04
CA ALA A 127 4.68 12.49 9.12
C ALA A 127 4.23 11.03 8.92
N PRO A 128 3.12 10.53 9.53
CA PRO A 128 2.64 9.17 9.29
C PRO A 128 2.19 8.93 7.84
N PHE A 129 1.60 9.95 7.19
CA PHE A 129 1.23 9.87 5.78
C PHE A 129 2.47 9.69 4.89
N TYR A 130 3.55 10.37 5.24
CA TYR A 130 4.80 10.33 4.48
C TYR A 130 5.43 8.95 4.61
N GLN A 131 5.50 8.42 5.84
CA GLN A 131 5.97 7.07 6.13
C GLN A 131 5.17 6.01 5.35
N ALA A 132 3.84 6.08 5.39
CA ALA A 132 2.98 5.17 4.64
C ALA A 132 3.25 5.26 3.12
N THR A 133 3.36 6.46 2.57
CA THR A 133 3.64 6.64 1.13
C THR A 133 5.00 6.08 0.74
N VAL A 134 6.02 6.25 1.58
CA VAL A 134 7.37 5.69 1.35
C VAL A 134 7.32 4.16 1.36
N GLU A 135 6.70 3.56 2.36
CA GLU A 135 6.56 2.10 2.48
C GLU A 135 5.84 1.50 1.27
N LEU A 136 4.80 2.17 0.77
CA LEU A 136 4.03 1.73 -0.39
C LEU A 136 4.68 2.04 -1.74
N SER A 137 5.81 2.76 -1.73
CA SER A 137 6.62 3.06 -2.91
C SER A 137 7.78 2.08 -3.08
N GLU A 138 7.98 1.12 -2.17
CA GLU A 138 9.02 0.10 -2.25
C GLU A 138 8.57 -1.12 -3.06
N GLU A 139 9.10 -1.29 -4.28
CA GLU A 139 8.64 -2.31 -5.26
C GLU A 139 8.58 -3.74 -4.72
N LYS A 140 9.49 -4.12 -3.81
CA LYS A 140 9.57 -5.49 -3.28
C LYS A 140 8.55 -5.77 -2.16
N ARG A 141 7.81 -4.76 -1.68
CA ARG A 141 6.98 -4.85 -0.46
C ARG A 141 5.57 -4.24 -0.58
N VAL A 142 5.14 -3.91 -1.81
CA VAL A 142 3.83 -3.30 -2.09
C VAL A 142 2.71 -4.34 -2.10
N LEU A 143 2.42 -4.94 -0.93
CA LEU A 143 1.34 -5.91 -0.79
C LEU A 143 0.00 -5.20 -0.56
N GLY A 144 -1.04 -5.66 -1.28
CA GLY A 144 -2.43 -5.23 -1.09
C GLY A 144 -2.92 -5.42 0.35
N SER A 145 -2.35 -6.41 1.06
CA SER A 145 -2.63 -6.68 2.47
C SER A 145 -2.36 -5.49 3.40
N LYS A 146 -1.47 -4.58 3.02
CA LYS A 146 -1.14 -3.40 3.84
C LYS A 146 -2.13 -2.25 3.70
N VAL A 147 -3.01 -2.27 2.69
CA VAL A 147 -3.89 -1.13 2.37
C VAL A 147 -4.88 -0.84 3.50
N ILE A 148 -5.62 -1.86 3.94
CA ILE A 148 -6.62 -1.74 5.02
C ILE A 148 -5.97 -1.34 6.35
N PRO A 149 -4.92 -2.02 6.86
CA PRO A 149 -4.30 -1.64 8.13
C PRO A 149 -3.65 -0.25 8.08
N MET A 150 -3.05 0.16 6.96
CA MET A 150 -2.52 1.52 6.84
C MET A 150 -3.64 2.57 6.90
N THR A 151 -4.76 2.31 6.23
CA THR A 151 -5.94 3.18 6.31
C THR A 151 -6.44 3.29 7.75
N LYS A 152 -6.58 2.14 8.44
CA LYS A 152 -6.95 2.06 9.86
C LYS A 152 -6.00 2.88 10.73
N MET A 153 -4.69 2.66 10.61
CA MET A 153 -3.68 3.32 11.42
C MET A 153 -3.69 4.84 11.23
N LEU A 154 -3.78 5.31 9.98
CA LEU A 154 -3.84 6.74 9.68
C LEU A 154 -5.11 7.38 10.24
N MET A 155 -6.26 6.70 10.12
CA MET A 155 -7.52 7.17 10.70
C MET A 155 -7.46 7.26 12.23
N LEU A 156 -6.97 6.21 12.90
CA LEU A 156 -6.81 6.20 14.35
C LEU A 156 -5.85 7.29 14.82
N TYR A 157 -4.73 7.50 14.11
CA TYR A 157 -3.78 8.57 14.39
C TYR A 157 -4.42 9.96 14.29
N LEU A 158 -5.20 10.22 13.23
CA LEU A 158 -5.89 11.51 13.08
C LEU A 158 -6.94 11.75 14.18
N HIS A 159 -7.64 10.70 14.59
CA HIS A 159 -8.62 10.78 15.68
C HIS A 159 -7.95 10.99 17.04
N ASP A 160 -6.83 10.32 17.31
CA ASP A 160 -6.07 10.50 18.56
C ASP A 160 -5.41 11.87 18.66
N THR A 161 -4.95 12.43 17.53
CA THR A 161 -4.33 13.76 17.50
C THR A 161 -5.34 14.92 17.52
N LYS A 162 -6.63 14.63 17.31
CA LYS A 162 -7.71 15.63 17.33
C LYS A 162 -7.76 16.33 18.70
N GLY A 163 -7.65 17.65 18.69
CA GLY A 163 -7.73 18.48 19.92
C GLY A 163 -6.45 18.49 20.77
N LYS A 164 -5.43 17.70 20.42
CA LYS A 164 -4.12 17.72 21.09
C LYS A 164 -3.15 18.75 20.48
N ILE A 165 -3.45 19.24 19.28
CA ILE A 165 -2.60 20.17 18.55
C ILE A 165 -3.04 21.60 18.84
N GLY A 166 -2.22 22.33 19.58
CA GLY A 166 -2.46 23.73 19.97
C GLY A 166 -2.28 24.76 18.84
N HIS A 167 -2.50 24.39 17.58
CA HIS A 167 -2.32 25.27 16.42
C HIS A 167 -3.52 25.21 15.48
N ASN A 168 -4.17 26.35 15.24
CA ASN A 168 -5.43 26.44 14.51
C ASN A 168 -5.36 25.85 13.09
N THR A 169 -4.35 26.24 12.31
CA THR A 169 -4.15 25.74 10.94
C THR A 169 -3.94 24.23 10.88
N ALA A 170 -3.17 23.67 11.81
CA ALA A 170 -2.92 22.22 11.87
C ALA A 170 -4.18 21.47 12.30
N THR A 171 -4.97 22.01 13.24
CA THR A 171 -6.27 21.43 13.61
C THR A 171 -7.23 21.38 12.43
N LEU A 172 -7.30 22.45 11.63
CA LEU A 172 -8.13 22.47 10.42
C LEU A 172 -7.61 21.50 9.34
N LEU A 173 -6.28 21.41 9.17
CA LEU A 173 -5.66 20.40 8.30
C LEU A 173 -6.05 18.98 8.75
N GLY A 174 -6.00 18.69 10.04
CA GLY A 174 -6.41 17.40 10.60
C GLY A 174 -7.87 17.07 10.30
N GLN A 175 -8.78 18.04 10.47
CA GLN A 175 -10.21 17.87 10.12
C GLN A 175 -10.40 17.59 8.63
N ASN A 176 -9.69 18.33 7.77
CA ASN A 176 -9.71 18.14 6.33
C ASN A 176 -9.16 16.76 5.94
N LEU A 177 -8.08 16.29 6.58
CA LEU A 177 -7.51 14.96 6.35
C LEU A 177 -8.51 13.86 6.72
N VAL A 178 -9.19 13.97 7.88
CA VAL A 178 -10.23 13.00 8.29
C VAL A 178 -11.35 12.95 7.25
N SER A 179 -11.90 14.10 6.86
CA SER A 179 -13.02 14.16 5.90
C SER A 179 -12.65 13.56 4.55
N VAL A 180 -11.47 13.87 4.03
CA VAL A 180 -11.03 13.38 2.71
C VAL A 180 -10.63 11.90 2.76
N MET A 181 -10.00 11.44 3.84
CA MET A 181 -9.70 10.02 4.08
C MET A 181 -10.98 9.19 4.09
N GLN A 182 -11.97 9.58 4.89
CA GLN A 182 -13.24 8.87 5.00
C GLN A 182 -13.93 8.75 3.64
N LYS A 183 -14.05 9.85 2.90
CA LYS A 183 -14.69 9.85 1.57
C LYS A 183 -13.96 9.02 0.53
N ARG A 184 -12.63 8.88 0.64
CA ARG A 184 -11.82 8.20 -0.38
C ARG A 184 -11.62 6.71 -0.10
N PHE A 185 -11.67 6.32 1.17
CA PHE A 185 -11.40 4.95 1.61
C PHE A 185 -12.61 4.24 2.23
N ASP A 186 -13.81 4.82 2.14
CA ASP A 186 -15.09 4.25 2.62
C ASP A 186 -15.34 2.81 2.15
N THR A 187 -14.98 2.51 0.92
CA THR A 187 -15.26 1.25 0.23
C THR A 187 -14.08 0.29 0.22
N THR A 188 -12.96 0.66 0.84
CA THR A 188 -11.73 -0.15 0.86
C THR A 188 -11.99 -1.53 1.47
N GLU A 189 -12.74 -1.57 2.58
CA GLU A 189 -13.11 -2.82 3.27
C GLU A 189 -14.27 -3.57 2.62
N ASN A 190 -14.78 -3.12 1.46
CA ASN A 190 -15.75 -3.85 0.65
C ASN A 190 -15.08 -4.62 -0.50
N GLN A 191 -13.85 -4.24 -0.86
CA GLN A 191 -13.13 -4.82 -1.99
C GLN A 191 -12.53 -6.18 -1.63
N THR A 192 -13.09 -7.25 -2.22
CA THR A 192 -12.66 -8.63 -1.99
C THR A 192 -11.14 -8.83 -2.11
N ALA A 193 -10.51 -8.22 -3.10
CA ALA A 193 -9.07 -8.36 -3.32
C ALA A 193 -8.27 -7.82 -2.12
N LEU A 194 -8.66 -6.68 -1.55
CA LEU A 194 -7.97 -6.07 -0.41
C LEU A 194 -8.32 -6.77 0.91
N THR A 195 -9.60 -7.12 1.10
CA THR A 195 -10.03 -7.76 2.35
C THR A 195 -9.46 -9.16 2.50
N LEU A 196 -9.49 -9.97 1.44
CA LEU A 196 -8.90 -11.31 1.48
C LEU A 196 -7.37 -11.24 1.56
N SER A 197 -6.73 -10.31 0.84
CA SER A 197 -5.27 -10.11 0.95
C SER A 197 -4.86 -9.73 2.38
N THR A 198 -5.61 -8.85 3.04
CA THR A 198 -5.35 -8.45 4.44
C THR A 198 -5.58 -9.61 5.41
N LEU A 199 -6.66 -10.37 5.23
CA LEU A 199 -7.02 -11.48 6.11
C LEU A 199 -6.03 -12.65 6.00
N LEU A 200 -5.57 -12.95 4.77
CA LEU A 200 -4.59 -13.99 4.47
C LEU A 200 -3.14 -13.59 4.79
N ASP A 201 -2.89 -12.34 5.18
CA ASP A 201 -1.58 -11.93 5.68
C ASP A 201 -1.45 -12.34 7.17
N PRO A 202 -0.54 -13.28 7.50
CA PRO A 202 -0.43 -13.84 8.84
C PRO A 202 -0.01 -12.80 9.90
N ARG A 203 0.51 -11.64 9.49
CA ARG A 203 0.90 -10.54 10.39
C ARG A 203 -0.29 -9.68 10.79
N LEU A 204 -1.37 -9.70 10.01
CA LEU A 204 -2.46 -8.74 10.08
C LEU A 204 -3.79 -9.39 10.47
N LYS A 205 -4.19 -10.45 9.75
CA LYS A 205 -5.44 -11.19 9.98
C LYS A 205 -6.64 -10.23 10.18
N THR A 206 -7.45 -10.46 11.21
CA THR A 206 -8.58 -9.58 11.59
C THR A 206 -8.14 -8.27 12.24
N ILE A 207 -6.92 -8.22 12.82
CA ILE A 207 -6.38 -7.04 13.51
C ILE A 207 -6.22 -5.87 12.53
N GLY A 208 -5.97 -6.17 11.25
CA GLY A 208 -5.81 -5.14 10.22
C GLY A 208 -7.08 -4.32 9.93
N PHE A 209 -8.28 -4.84 10.22
CA PHE A 209 -9.54 -4.20 9.86
C PHE A 209 -9.93 -3.08 10.82
N TYR A 210 -10.47 -2.00 10.28
CA TYR A 210 -11.11 -0.93 11.06
C TYR A 210 -12.54 -1.32 11.44
N ASN A 211 -13.32 -1.89 10.50
CA ASN A 211 -14.68 -2.33 10.77
C ASN A 211 -14.75 -3.84 11.03
N GLN A 212 -15.08 -4.21 12.26
CA GLN A 212 -15.15 -5.62 12.66
C GLN A 212 -16.27 -6.39 11.94
N VAL A 213 -17.36 -5.72 11.52
CA VAL A 213 -18.42 -6.34 10.72
C VAL A 213 -17.90 -6.76 9.34
N GLN A 214 -17.04 -5.93 8.74
CA GLN A 214 -16.42 -6.23 7.46
C GLN A 214 -15.36 -7.34 7.60
N ALA A 215 -14.64 -7.39 8.72
CA ALA A 215 -13.75 -8.50 9.02
C ALA A 215 -14.52 -9.83 9.03
N GLN A 216 -15.64 -9.90 9.75
CA GLN A 216 -16.49 -11.11 9.83
C GLN A 216 -17.10 -11.47 8.47
N THR A 217 -17.53 -10.48 7.69
CA THR A 217 -18.03 -10.70 6.32
C THR A 217 -16.93 -11.26 5.41
N SER A 218 -15.69 -10.80 5.59
CA SER A 218 -14.53 -11.28 4.85
C SER A 218 -14.15 -12.71 5.23
N ILE A 219 -14.27 -13.08 6.51
CA ILE A 219 -14.09 -14.46 6.98
C ILE A 219 -15.10 -15.38 6.29
N LYS A 220 -16.40 -15.04 6.32
CA LYS A 220 -17.44 -15.82 5.64
C LYS A 220 -17.14 -16.02 4.14
N ARG A 221 -16.65 -14.96 3.49
CA ARG A 221 -16.26 -15.02 2.07
C ARG A 221 -15.05 -15.91 1.84
N LEU A 222 -14.04 -15.84 2.72
CA LEU A 222 -12.85 -16.69 2.66
C LEU A 222 -13.22 -18.16 2.84
N THR A 223 -14.05 -18.49 3.84
CA THR A 223 -14.54 -19.86 4.07
C THR A 223 -15.31 -20.39 2.87
N ALA A 224 -16.14 -19.57 2.23
CA ALA A 224 -16.85 -19.98 1.01
C ALA A 224 -15.90 -20.29 -0.15
N GLN A 225 -14.86 -19.48 -0.37
CA GLN A 225 -13.85 -19.74 -1.40
C GLN A 225 -12.99 -20.98 -1.09
N CYS A 226 -12.63 -21.17 0.18
CA CYS A 226 -11.90 -22.35 0.63
C CYS A 226 -12.73 -23.63 0.40
N SER A 227 -14.02 -23.60 0.77
CA SER A 227 -14.96 -24.71 0.52
C SER A 227 -15.17 -25.00 -0.97
N GLN A 228 -15.19 -23.96 -1.83
CA GLN A 228 -15.22 -24.15 -3.28
C GLN A 228 -13.95 -24.83 -3.78
N LEU A 229 -12.78 -24.39 -3.31
CA LEU A 229 -11.50 -24.97 -3.67
C LEU A 229 -11.40 -26.45 -3.27
N MET A 230 -11.82 -26.79 -2.04
CA MET A 230 -11.91 -28.18 -1.56
C MET A 230 -12.83 -29.06 -2.41
N ARG A 231 -13.92 -28.51 -2.95
CA ARG A 231 -14.82 -29.25 -3.85
C ARG A 231 -14.22 -29.51 -5.22
N CYS A 232 -13.42 -28.57 -5.74
CA CYS A 232 -12.82 -28.66 -7.07
C CYS A 232 -11.48 -29.41 -7.11
N THR A 233 -10.84 -29.65 -5.95
CA THR A 233 -9.55 -30.35 -5.88
C THR A 233 -9.78 -31.87 -5.86
N PRO A 234 -9.28 -32.66 -6.82
CA PRO A 234 -9.28 -34.11 -6.74
C PRO A 234 -8.34 -34.60 -5.61
N PRO A 235 -8.67 -35.72 -4.95
CA PRO A 235 -7.90 -36.23 -3.79
C PRO A 235 -6.42 -36.52 -4.11
N ASP A 236 -6.04 -36.75 -5.37
CA ASP A 236 -4.68 -37.18 -5.74
C ASP A 236 -3.67 -36.04 -5.96
N THR A 237 -4.09 -34.77 -5.96
CA THR A 237 -3.22 -33.64 -6.35
C THR A 237 -2.42 -32.98 -5.21
N LEU A 238 -2.61 -33.40 -3.95
CA LEU A 238 -1.95 -32.80 -2.78
C LEU A 238 -0.89 -33.71 -2.12
N THR A 239 -0.65 -34.89 -2.68
CA THR A 239 0.36 -35.86 -2.21
C THR A 239 1.18 -36.34 -3.41
N GLU A 240 2.27 -35.64 -3.74
CA GLU A 240 3.35 -36.28 -4.48
C GLU A 240 4.44 -36.71 -3.50
N GLU A 241 4.84 -37.98 -3.69
CA GLU A 241 5.93 -38.74 -3.05
C GLU A 241 5.66 -39.37 -1.67
N GLN A 242 4.91 -40.49 -1.64
CA GLN A 242 5.36 -41.75 -1.01
C GLN A 242 4.72 -42.99 -1.68
N PRO A 243 5.41 -44.15 -1.70
CA PRO A 243 5.09 -45.27 -2.58
C PRO A 243 3.83 -46.03 -2.15
N SER A 244 3.04 -46.38 -3.14
CA SER A 244 1.86 -47.22 -3.09
C SER A 244 2.06 -48.50 -2.27
N THR A 245 1.23 -48.70 -1.25
CA THR A 245 0.93 -50.03 -0.70
C THR A 245 -0.57 -50.29 -0.82
N SER A 246 -0.91 -51.08 -1.84
CA SER A 246 -2.16 -51.82 -2.09
C SER A 246 -3.44 -51.35 -1.39
N ALA A 247 -4.27 -50.58 -2.11
CA ALA A 247 -5.71 -50.54 -1.85
C ALA A 247 -6.37 -51.73 -2.58
N GLN A 248 -6.97 -52.66 -1.82
CA GLN A 248 -7.79 -53.73 -2.37
C GLN A 248 -9.09 -53.15 -3.00
N PRO A 249 -9.60 -53.71 -4.11
CA PRO A 249 -10.89 -53.32 -4.66
C PRO A 249 -12.01 -53.72 -3.70
N ALA A 250 -12.96 -52.81 -3.48
CA ALA A 250 -14.19 -53.07 -2.75
C ALA A 250 -15.03 -54.16 -3.44
N PRO A 251 -15.84 -54.95 -2.70
CA PRO A 251 -16.61 -56.04 -3.28
C PRO A 251 -17.73 -55.50 -4.18
N GLU A 252 -17.79 -56.01 -5.41
CA GLU A 252 -18.86 -55.72 -6.37
C GLU A 252 -20.17 -56.35 -5.87
N ASN A 253 -21.12 -55.53 -5.44
CA ASN A 253 -22.47 -55.96 -5.11
C ASN A 253 -23.31 -56.14 -6.40
N PRO A 254 -23.85 -57.34 -6.71
CA PRO A 254 -24.52 -57.62 -7.99
C PRO A 254 -25.93 -57.02 -8.17
N SER A 255 -26.34 -56.00 -7.40
CA SER A 255 -27.68 -55.41 -7.51
C SER A 255 -27.69 -53.88 -7.60
N SER A 256 -26.70 -53.26 -8.25
CA SER A 256 -26.79 -51.82 -8.54
C SER A 256 -27.79 -51.59 -9.68
N THR A 257 -29.07 -51.43 -9.30
CA THR A 257 -30.05 -50.86 -10.21
C THR A 257 -29.56 -49.44 -10.54
N TYR A 258 -29.55 -49.04 -11.81
CA TYR A 258 -29.20 -47.67 -12.27
C TYR A 258 -29.80 -46.53 -11.41
N LEU A 259 -30.96 -46.79 -10.79
CA LEU A 259 -31.63 -45.91 -9.82
C LEU A 259 -30.81 -45.66 -8.55
N TRP A 260 -30.22 -46.70 -7.95
CA TRP A 260 -29.41 -46.59 -6.74
C TRP A 260 -28.03 -45.98 -7.05
N ASP A 261 -27.43 -46.28 -8.20
CA ASP A 261 -26.16 -45.65 -8.64
C ASP A 261 -26.28 -44.14 -8.82
N LYS A 262 -27.47 -43.65 -9.20
CA LYS A 262 -27.73 -42.21 -9.25
C LYS A 262 -27.86 -41.63 -7.84
N LEU A 263 -28.62 -42.29 -6.96
CA LEU A 263 -28.81 -41.83 -5.58
C LEU A 263 -27.50 -41.85 -4.78
N ASP A 264 -26.67 -42.88 -4.94
CA ASP A 264 -25.38 -43.00 -4.27
C ASP A 264 -24.40 -41.93 -4.76
N ARG A 265 -24.45 -41.58 -6.04
CA ARG A 265 -23.71 -40.44 -6.60
C ARG A 265 -24.18 -39.12 -5.98
N ASP A 266 -25.48 -38.85 -6.01
CA ASP A 266 -26.08 -37.64 -5.41
C ASP A 266 -25.78 -37.56 -3.90
N ALA A 267 -25.83 -38.69 -3.18
CA ALA A 267 -25.50 -38.77 -1.76
C ALA A 267 -24.00 -38.56 -1.49
N SER A 268 -23.11 -39.09 -2.35
CA SER A 268 -21.67 -38.87 -2.26
C SER A 268 -21.31 -37.39 -2.51
N GLU A 269 -21.95 -36.75 -3.48
CA GLU A 269 -21.80 -35.34 -3.80
C GLU A 269 -22.30 -34.45 -2.65
N ALA A 270 -23.47 -34.78 -2.07
CA ALA A 270 -24.03 -34.08 -0.92
C ALA A 270 -23.15 -34.22 0.34
N ARG A 271 -22.60 -35.41 0.62
CA ARG A 271 -21.64 -35.64 1.72
C ARG A 271 -20.36 -34.85 1.50
N ARG A 272 -19.80 -34.89 0.29
CA ARG A 272 -18.58 -34.12 -0.07
C ARG A 272 -18.81 -32.62 0.09
N ALA A 273 -19.98 -32.10 -0.29
CA ALA A 273 -20.34 -30.70 -0.12
C ALA A 273 -20.46 -30.27 1.36
N ARG A 274 -21.05 -31.12 2.21
CA ARG A 274 -21.13 -30.86 3.68
C ARG A 274 -19.75 -30.90 4.33
N ASN A 275 -18.94 -31.92 4.03
CA ASN A 275 -17.60 -32.07 4.58
C ASN A 275 -16.71 -30.90 4.16
N ALA A 276 -16.67 -30.54 2.87
CA ALA A 276 -15.89 -29.42 2.38
C ALA A 276 -16.25 -28.06 3.03
N THR A 277 -17.49 -27.87 3.47
CA THR A 277 -17.88 -26.65 4.18
C THR A 277 -17.41 -26.65 5.63
N ALA A 278 -17.53 -27.80 6.32
CA ALA A 278 -17.05 -27.96 7.69
C ALA A 278 -15.52 -27.89 7.75
N ASP A 279 -14.82 -28.62 6.87
CA ASP A 279 -13.36 -28.69 6.80
C ASP A 279 -12.77 -27.31 6.49
N ALA A 280 -13.35 -26.57 5.54
CA ALA A 280 -12.95 -25.20 5.24
C ALA A 280 -13.12 -24.26 6.43
N THR A 281 -14.18 -24.47 7.24
CA THR A 281 -14.42 -23.65 8.44
C THR A 281 -13.35 -23.94 9.50
N VAL A 282 -12.98 -25.20 9.69
CA VAL A 282 -11.92 -25.61 10.63
C VAL A 282 -10.57 -25.02 10.20
N GLU A 283 -10.19 -25.18 8.92
CA GLU A 283 -8.92 -24.67 8.38
C GLU A 283 -8.81 -23.14 8.57
N VAL A 284 -9.86 -22.40 8.21
CA VAL A 284 -9.93 -20.93 8.38
C VAL A 284 -9.84 -20.53 9.85
N GLN A 285 -10.61 -21.18 10.72
CA GLN A 285 -10.66 -20.80 12.13
C GLN A 285 -9.34 -21.09 12.86
N GLN A 286 -8.68 -22.20 12.52
CA GLN A 286 -7.37 -22.55 13.07
C GLN A 286 -6.32 -21.50 12.68
N TYR A 287 -6.23 -21.15 11.39
CA TYR A 287 -5.36 -20.08 10.91
C TYR A 287 -5.60 -18.74 11.62
N LEU A 288 -6.86 -18.38 11.88
CA LEU A 288 -7.21 -17.13 12.56
C LEU A 288 -6.86 -17.13 14.06
N THR A 289 -6.79 -18.32 14.68
CA THR A 289 -6.48 -18.49 16.10
C THR A 289 -4.97 -18.47 16.36
N ASP A 290 -4.16 -18.88 15.38
CA ASP A 290 -2.70 -18.80 15.49
C ASP A 290 -2.23 -17.37 15.83
N PRO A 291 -1.13 -17.22 16.58
CA PRO A 291 -0.58 -15.90 16.86
C PRO A 291 -0.17 -15.18 15.56
N PRO A 292 -0.32 -13.84 15.48
CA PRO A 292 0.18 -13.08 14.34
C PRO A 292 1.70 -13.18 14.20
N LEU A 293 2.17 -13.24 12.96
CA LEU A 293 3.60 -13.26 12.66
C LEU A 293 4.24 -11.88 12.93
N ASP A 294 5.55 -11.85 13.22
CA ASP A 294 6.29 -10.60 13.37
C ASP A 294 6.24 -9.75 12.09
N ARG A 295 6.17 -8.42 12.26
CA ARG A 295 6.06 -7.46 11.16
C ARG A 295 7.24 -7.52 10.19
N SER A 296 8.44 -7.84 10.68
CA SER A 296 9.68 -7.87 9.90
C SER A 296 9.78 -9.07 8.97
N GLU A 297 9.00 -10.13 9.24
CA GLU A 297 8.99 -11.33 8.43
C GLU A 297 8.22 -11.15 7.10
N ASP A 298 8.60 -11.98 6.12
CA ASP A 298 7.95 -12.00 4.81
C ASP A 298 6.74 -12.97 4.83
N PRO A 299 5.52 -12.47 4.63
CA PRO A 299 4.31 -13.31 4.63
C PRO A 299 4.31 -14.32 3.47
N LEU A 300 5.01 -14.04 2.37
CA LEU A 300 5.11 -14.96 1.23
C LEU A 300 6.03 -16.15 1.56
N VAL A 301 7.09 -15.92 2.34
CA VAL A 301 7.99 -16.98 2.83
C VAL A 301 7.32 -17.76 3.94
N TYR A 302 6.62 -17.08 4.86
CA TYR A 302 5.84 -17.77 5.88
C TYR A 302 4.80 -18.66 5.25
N GLY A 303 4.02 -18.20 4.26
CA GLY A 303 3.05 -19.04 3.56
C GLY A 303 3.65 -20.32 2.96
N LEU A 304 4.95 -20.33 2.61
CA LEU A 304 5.63 -21.51 2.10
C LEU A 304 5.93 -22.59 3.14
N LYS A 305 5.94 -22.28 4.44
CA LYS A 305 6.24 -23.23 5.54
C LYS A 305 5.04 -24.09 5.98
N PRO A 306 3.79 -23.59 6.06
CA PRO A 306 2.62 -24.34 6.50
C PRO A 306 1.86 -25.01 5.35
N HIS A 307 2.47 -25.36 4.20
CA HIS A 307 1.78 -26.14 3.13
C HIS A 307 1.06 -27.38 3.68
N ASN A 308 1.63 -28.02 4.70
CA ASN A 308 1.04 -29.20 5.33
C ASN A 308 -0.08 -28.88 6.33
N VAL A 309 -0.19 -27.64 6.82
CA VAL A 309 -1.17 -27.24 7.85
C VAL A 309 -2.39 -26.59 7.21
N TYR A 310 -2.20 -25.75 6.19
CA TYR A 310 -3.26 -24.96 5.56
C TYR A 310 -3.20 -25.00 4.02
N PRO A 311 -3.37 -26.18 3.38
CA PRO A 311 -3.12 -26.36 1.95
C PRO A 311 -4.04 -25.49 1.06
N HIS A 312 -5.33 -25.38 1.40
CA HIS A 312 -6.31 -24.65 0.60
C HIS A 312 -6.20 -23.14 0.81
N LEU A 313 -6.04 -22.72 2.07
CA LEU A 313 -5.79 -21.31 2.39
C LEU A 313 -4.50 -20.81 1.77
N PHE A 314 -3.45 -21.64 1.71
CA PHE A 314 -2.20 -21.24 1.11
C PHE A 314 -2.32 -21.02 -0.41
N GLN A 315 -3.11 -21.84 -1.10
CA GLN A 315 -3.42 -21.61 -2.51
C GLN A 315 -4.15 -20.28 -2.73
N LEU A 316 -5.11 -19.93 -1.85
CA LEU A 316 -5.76 -18.62 -1.87
C LEU A 316 -4.78 -17.49 -1.51
N ALA A 317 -3.88 -17.72 -0.56
CA ALA A 317 -2.86 -16.74 -0.15
C ALA A 317 -1.94 -16.37 -1.31
N LYS A 318 -1.48 -17.34 -2.13
CA LYS A 318 -0.72 -17.05 -3.36
C LYS A 318 -1.47 -16.11 -4.30
N GLN A 319 -2.79 -16.32 -4.45
CA GLN A 319 -3.61 -15.54 -5.35
C GLN A 319 -3.81 -14.10 -4.85
N PHE A 320 -4.14 -13.92 -3.57
CA PHE A 320 -4.53 -12.61 -3.03
C PHE A 320 -3.36 -11.80 -2.47
N LEU A 321 -2.30 -12.41 -1.92
CA LEU A 321 -1.15 -11.67 -1.39
C LEU A 321 -0.35 -10.97 -2.50
N CYS A 322 -0.38 -11.51 -3.72
CA CYS A 322 0.27 -10.89 -4.89
C CYS A 322 -0.50 -9.67 -5.44
N THR A 323 -1.61 -9.26 -4.83
CA THR A 323 -2.36 -8.06 -5.24
C THR A 323 -1.48 -6.83 -5.01
N PRO A 324 -1.14 -6.02 -6.03
CA PRO A 324 -0.34 -4.83 -5.84
C PRO A 324 -1.16 -3.70 -5.18
N ALA A 325 -0.62 -3.07 -4.13
CA ALA A 325 -1.24 -1.89 -3.52
C ALA A 325 -0.98 -0.57 -4.30
N SER A 326 -0.04 -0.57 -5.24
CA SER A 326 0.39 0.64 -5.97
C SER A 326 0.76 0.35 -7.42
N SER A 327 0.45 1.31 -8.30
CA SER A 327 0.92 1.35 -9.70
C SER A 327 2.35 1.90 -9.84
N VAL A 328 2.95 2.42 -8.76
CA VAL A 328 4.28 3.06 -8.79
C VAL A 328 5.39 2.17 -9.39
N PRO A 329 5.47 0.85 -9.11
CA PRO A 329 6.45 -0.02 -9.76
C PRO A 329 6.29 -0.05 -11.28
N CYS A 330 5.05 -0.09 -11.77
CA CYS A 330 4.75 -0.05 -13.20
C CYS A 330 5.11 1.31 -13.80
N GLU A 331 4.78 2.42 -13.12
CA GLU A 331 5.12 3.78 -13.58
C GLU A 331 6.63 4.00 -13.70
N ARG A 332 7.44 3.44 -12.79
CA ARG A 332 8.91 3.49 -12.89
C ARG A 332 9.42 2.70 -14.09
N MET A 333 8.87 1.51 -14.32
CA MET A 333 9.17 0.70 -15.50
C MET A 333 8.85 1.48 -16.79
N PHE A 334 7.69 2.12 -16.86
CA PHE A 334 7.32 2.94 -18.03
C PHE A 334 8.15 4.22 -18.16
N SER A 335 8.57 4.84 -17.05
CA SER A 335 9.46 6.00 -17.08
C SER A 335 10.83 5.63 -17.66
N LYS A 336 11.41 4.51 -17.22
CA LYS A 336 12.66 3.97 -17.76
C LYS A 336 12.51 3.56 -19.23
N CYS A 337 11.35 3.01 -19.61
CA CYS A 337 11.02 2.76 -21.01
C CYS A 337 10.96 4.06 -21.83
N GLY A 338 10.40 5.15 -21.29
CA GLY A 338 10.39 6.46 -21.94
C GLY A 338 11.80 7.02 -22.21
N GLU A 339 12.79 6.65 -21.39
CA GLU A 339 14.20 6.98 -21.66
C GLU A 339 14.78 6.12 -22.80
N VAL A 340 14.45 4.83 -22.86
CA VAL A 340 14.86 3.90 -23.94
C VAL A 340 14.21 4.28 -25.27
N VAL A 341 12.91 4.57 -25.24
CA VAL A 341 12.07 5.03 -26.36
C VAL A 341 11.93 6.55 -26.27
N SER A 342 13.05 7.26 -26.33
CA SER A 342 13.05 8.72 -26.33
C SER A 342 12.69 9.28 -27.71
N LYS A 343 12.42 10.59 -27.79
CA LYS A 343 12.22 11.31 -29.07
C LYS A 343 13.38 11.13 -30.07
N LYS A 344 14.58 10.74 -29.61
CA LYS A 344 15.77 10.45 -30.46
C LYS A 344 15.87 8.98 -30.91
N ARG A 345 15.11 8.06 -30.29
CA ARG A 345 15.05 6.61 -30.60
C ARG A 345 13.60 6.15 -30.80
N ASN A 346 12.92 6.78 -31.74
CA ASN A 346 11.48 6.60 -32.03
C ASN A 346 11.16 5.49 -33.05
N ARG A 347 12.17 4.80 -33.60
CA ARG A 347 12.01 3.73 -34.61
C ARG A 347 12.23 2.32 -34.07
N ILE A 348 12.01 2.09 -32.77
CA ILE A 348 12.10 0.74 -32.20
C ILE A 348 10.77 0.03 -32.40
N ASN A 349 10.79 -1.19 -32.95
CA ASN A 349 9.61 -2.02 -33.10
C ASN A 349 8.98 -2.30 -31.72
N PRO A 350 7.64 -2.19 -31.55
CA PRO A 350 6.96 -2.51 -30.29
C PRO A 350 7.38 -3.85 -29.66
N LYS A 351 7.57 -4.91 -30.45
CA LYS A 351 8.03 -6.22 -29.95
C LYS A 351 9.45 -6.18 -29.36
N THR A 352 10.32 -5.34 -29.93
CA THR A 352 11.68 -5.14 -29.43
C THR A 352 11.67 -4.35 -28.14
N VAL A 353 10.80 -3.33 -28.02
CA VAL A 353 10.62 -2.57 -26.76
C VAL A 353 10.16 -3.49 -25.65
N GLU A 354 9.17 -4.35 -25.90
CA GLU A 354 8.67 -5.34 -24.93
C GLU A 354 9.79 -6.26 -24.44
N ARG A 355 10.59 -6.84 -25.35
CA ARG A 355 11.73 -7.70 -25.00
C ARG A 355 12.78 -6.97 -24.17
N ILE A 356 13.11 -5.72 -24.53
CA ILE A 356 14.06 -4.91 -23.77
C ILE A 356 13.52 -4.65 -22.36
N MET A 357 12.23 -4.29 -22.22
CA MET A 357 11.61 -4.07 -20.91
C MET A 357 11.60 -5.35 -20.06
N TYR A 358 11.28 -6.50 -20.66
CA TYR A 358 11.30 -7.79 -19.97
C TYR A 358 12.71 -8.13 -19.48
N LEU A 359 13.73 -8.02 -20.33
CA LEU A 359 15.12 -8.28 -19.94
C LEU A 359 15.58 -7.32 -18.84
N ASN A 360 15.24 -6.03 -18.94
CA ASN A 360 15.63 -5.03 -17.95
C ASN A 360 15.07 -5.27 -16.54
N LYS A 361 13.92 -5.96 -16.44
CA LYS A 361 13.27 -6.23 -15.15
C LYS A 361 13.73 -7.53 -14.50
N ASN A 362 14.17 -8.50 -15.32
CA ASN A 362 14.50 -9.85 -14.86
C ASN A 362 16.02 -10.12 -14.77
N LEU A 363 16.85 -9.25 -15.33
CA LEU A 363 18.30 -9.18 -15.10
C LEU A 363 18.58 -8.17 -13.98
#